data_AF-A0A060BTC8-F1
#
_entry.id   AF-A0A060BTC8-F1
#
_cell.length_a   1.000
_cell.length_b   1.000
_cell.length_c   1.000
_cell.angle_alpha   90.00
_cell.angle_beta   90.00
_cell.angle_gamma   90.00
#
_symmetry.space_group_name_H-M   'P 1'
#
loop_
_entity.id
_entity.type
_entity.pdbx_description
1 polymer ?
#
loop_
_entity_poly.entity_id
_entity_poly.type
_entity_poly.pdbx_seq_one_letter_code
_entity_poly.pdbx_strand_id
1 'polypeptide(L)'
;MQKGGEAFKLAFYAYSNSAGRTNFFHLELSKYHKEVADLYYDLKVPFEAADLLEEEDLERIDTFKALLKAVAAVDFSKPFSPAFFESVKEADQWILKNYYGNRRENPVTVHSIGHTHIDVAWKWPLKQAK
;
A
#
# COMPACT_ATOMS: atom_id res chain seq x y z
N MET A 1 22.17 -1.43 -3.19
CA MET A 1 22.43 -0.22 -2.37
C MET A 1 22.58 0.97 -3.31
N GLN A 2 21.68 1.96 -3.26
CA GLN A 2 21.92 3.23 -3.97
C GLN A 2 23.13 3.91 -3.34
N LYS A 3 24.12 4.28 -4.16
CA LYS A 3 25.28 5.06 -3.71
C LYS A 3 24.78 6.48 -3.42
N GLY A 4 24.91 6.92 -2.16
CA GLY A 4 24.62 8.32 -1.81
C GLY A 4 25.59 9.27 -2.51
N GLY A 5 25.13 10.49 -2.81
CA GLY A 5 25.96 11.57 -3.37
C GLY A 5 25.43 12.19 -4.66
N GLU A 6 24.40 11.62 -5.27
CA GLU A 6 23.74 12.23 -6.43
C GLU A 6 22.82 13.39 -6.00
N ALA A 7 23.01 14.54 -6.63
CA ALA A 7 22.18 15.72 -6.40
C ALA A 7 21.09 15.79 -7.48
N PHE A 8 19.84 15.87 -7.03
CA PHE A 8 18.67 16.01 -7.90
C PHE A 8 18.07 17.41 -7.78
N LYS A 9 17.63 17.99 -8.89
CA LYS A 9 16.82 19.21 -8.91
C LYS A 9 15.37 18.80 -9.15
N LEU A 10 14.48 19.16 -8.23
CA LEU A 10 13.04 18.92 -8.32
C LEU A 10 12.32 20.23 -8.62
N ALA A 11 11.36 20.20 -9.52
CA ALA A 11 10.48 21.32 -9.83
C ALA A 11 9.03 20.89 -9.63
N PHE A 12 8.26 21.71 -8.91
CA PHE A 12 6.85 21.46 -8.62
C PHE A 12 6.00 22.56 -9.21
N TYR A 13 4.95 22.19 -9.94
CA TYR A 13 3.93 23.12 -10.43
C TYR A 13 2.62 22.84 -9.68
N ALA A 14 2.11 23.86 -9.00
CA ALA A 14 0.84 23.80 -8.29
C ALA A 14 -0.09 24.90 -8.81
N TYR A 15 -1.33 24.54 -9.12
CA TYR A 15 -2.39 25.45 -9.54
C TYR A 15 -3.55 25.40 -8.54
N SER A 16 -4.07 26.57 -8.16
CA SER A 16 -5.26 26.71 -7.35
C SER A 16 -6.26 27.59 -8.08
N ASN A 17 -7.51 27.14 -8.17
CA ASN A 17 -8.64 27.94 -8.67
C ASN A 17 -9.34 28.73 -7.53
N SER A 18 -8.78 28.71 -6.32
CA SER A 18 -9.26 29.48 -5.16
C SER A 18 -8.39 30.71 -4.91
N ALA A 19 -9.04 31.85 -4.63
CA ALA A 19 -8.39 33.10 -4.23
C ALA A 19 -7.97 33.12 -2.74
N GLY A 20 -8.39 32.13 -1.95
CA GLY A 20 -8.04 32.02 -0.54
C GLY A 20 -6.59 31.56 -0.33
N ARG A 21 -5.97 31.97 0.78
CA ARG A 21 -4.68 31.43 1.26
C ARG A 21 -4.87 30.10 1.97
N THR A 22 -5.44 29.13 1.28
CA THR A 22 -5.78 27.81 1.84
C THR A 22 -4.85 26.69 1.35
N ASN A 23 -3.86 27.00 0.53
CA ASN A 23 -2.95 26.00 -0.04
C ASN A 23 -1.60 26.02 0.69
N PHE A 24 -1.19 24.87 1.21
CA PHE A 24 0.08 24.67 1.87
C PHE A 24 0.85 23.57 1.12
N PHE A 25 2.15 23.77 0.91
CA PHE A 25 3.01 22.78 0.27
C PHE A 25 4.00 22.24 1.30
N HIS A 26 3.77 20.99 1.72
CA HIS A 26 4.63 20.27 2.65
C HIS A 26 5.39 19.20 1.88
N LEU A 27 6.71 19.15 2.06
CA LEU A 27 7.57 18.19 1.42
C LEU A 27 8.32 17.39 2.49
N GLU A 28 8.16 16.07 2.43
CA GLU A 28 8.92 15.13 3.25
C GLU A 28 9.69 14.18 2.34
N LEU A 29 10.93 13.88 2.73
CA LEU A 29 11.77 12.91 2.03
C LEU A 29 11.80 11.63 2.85
N SER A 30 11.48 10.51 2.22
CA SER A 30 11.47 9.20 2.88
C SER A 30 12.20 8.18 2.03
N LYS A 31 12.77 7.17 2.70
CA LYS A 31 13.36 6.03 2.03
C LYS A 31 12.31 4.95 1.86
N TYR A 32 12.07 4.55 0.62
CA TYR A 32 11.20 3.42 0.32
C TYR A 32 11.92 2.09 0.60
N HIS A 33 11.31 1.25 1.42
CA HIS A 33 11.77 -0.11 1.70
C HIS A 33 10.81 -1.10 1.06
N LYS A 34 11.21 -1.65 -0.10
CA LYS A 34 10.35 -2.56 -0.89
C LYS A 34 9.86 -3.75 -0.06
N GLU A 35 10.75 -4.39 0.71
CA GLU A 35 10.42 -5.57 1.54
C GLU A 35 9.33 -5.26 2.58
N VAL A 36 9.34 -4.05 3.15
CA VAL A 36 8.32 -3.61 4.11
C VAL A 36 6.99 -3.33 3.40
N ALA A 37 7.06 -2.72 2.21
CA ALA A 37 5.87 -2.41 1.43
C ALA A 37 5.18 -3.67 0.89
N ASP A 38 5.95 -4.67 0.47
CA ASP A 38 5.45 -5.96 0.00
C ASP A 38 4.64 -6.64 1.13
N LEU A 39 5.25 -6.84 2.30
CA LEU A 39 4.56 -7.38 3.47
C LEU A 39 3.33 -6.55 3.86
N TYR A 40 3.44 -5.21 3.84
CA TYR A 40 2.33 -4.33 4.17
C TYR A 40 1.11 -4.59 3.27
N TYR A 41 1.30 -4.70 1.95
CA TYR A 41 0.18 -4.96 1.04
C TYR A 41 -0.31 -6.40 1.14
N ASP A 42 0.58 -7.36 1.37
CA ASP A 42 0.22 -8.76 1.60
C ASP A 42 -0.62 -8.95 2.87
N LEU A 43 -0.50 -8.05 3.84
CA LEU A 43 -1.36 -7.98 5.03
C LEU A 43 -2.64 -7.14 4.80
N LYS A 44 -2.51 -5.97 4.19
CA LYS A 44 -3.61 -4.99 4.05
C LYS A 44 -4.73 -5.50 3.16
N VAL A 45 -4.39 -6.03 1.98
CA VAL A 45 -5.40 -6.50 1.01
C VAL A 45 -6.34 -7.54 1.62
N PRO A 46 -5.84 -8.62 2.25
CA PRO A 46 -6.73 -9.59 2.88
C PRO A 46 -7.39 -9.10 4.15
N PHE A 47 -6.77 -8.18 4.91
CA PHE A 47 -7.45 -7.52 6.02
C PHE A 47 -8.72 -6.80 5.53
N GLU A 48 -8.58 -5.94 4.52
CA GLU A 48 -9.70 -5.18 3.97
C GLU A 48 -10.75 -6.09 3.32
N ALA A 49 -10.33 -7.18 2.68
CA ALA A 49 -11.27 -8.14 2.12
C ALA A 49 -12.05 -8.92 3.19
N ALA A 50 -11.37 -9.36 4.26
CA ALA A 50 -12.00 -10.09 5.36
C ALA A 50 -12.92 -9.20 6.21
N ASP A 51 -12.60 -7.91 6.35
CA ASP A 51 -13.42 -6.96 7.10
C ASP A 51 -14.80 -6.69 6.47
N LEU A 52 -14.94 -6.99 5.17
CA LEU A 52 -16.21 -6.91 4.45
C LEU A 52 -17.11 -8.15 4.60
N LEU A 53 -16.59 -9.23 5.20
CA LEU A 53 -17.34 -10.46 5.43
C LEU A 53 -18.07 -10.42 6.80
N GLU A 54 -19.12 -11.22 6.93
CA GLU A 54 -19.86 -11.38 8.19
C GLU A 54 -18.98 -11.95 9.30
N GLU A 55 -19.30 -11.64 10.57
CA GLU A 55 -18.39 -11.96 11.68
C GLU A 55 -18.14 -13.46 11.87
N GLU A 56 -19.17 -14.27 11.65
CA GLU A 56 -19.14 -15.72 11.76
C GLU A 56 -18.63 -16.42 10.48
N ASP A 57 -18.27 -15.67 9.43
CA ASP A 57 -17.72 -16.24 8.21
C ASP A 57 -16.37 -16.92 8.47
N LEU A 58 -16.23 -18.18 8.05
CA LEU A 58 -15.01 -18.96 8.27
C LEU A 58 -13.80 -18.37 7.52
N GLU A 59 -14.00 -17.83 6.31
CA GLU A 59 -12.92 -17.20 5.53
C GLU A 59 -12.41 -15.94 6.24
N ARG A 60 -13.32 -15.16 6.85
CA ARG A 60 -12.96 -14.01 7.68
C ARG A 60 -12.11 -14.45 8.87
N ILE A 61 -12.63 -15.39 9.64
CA ILE A 61 -11.98 -15.89 10.86
C ILE A 61 -10.59 -16.46 10.54
N ASP A 62 -10.47 -17.27 9.49
CA ASP A 62 -9.21 -17.90 9.13
C ASP A 62 -8.22 -16.91 8.52
N THR A 63 -8.70 -15.93 7.74
CA THR A 63 -7.87 -14.81 7.28
C THR A 63 -7.30 -14.02 8.46
N PHE A 64 -8.12 -13.60 9.43
CA PHE A 64 -7.62 -12.88 10.60
C PHE A 64 -6.65 -13.69 11.45
N LYS A 65 -6.86 -14.99 11.61
CA LYS A 65 -5.88 -15.88 12.28
C LYS A 65 -4.54 -15.91 11.54
N ALA A 66 -4.56 -15.95 10.21
CA ALA A 66 -3.33 -15.92 9.42
C ALA A 66 -2.62 -14.58 9.55
N LEU A 67 -3.35 -13.47 9.45
CA LEU A 67 -2.81 -12.12 9.60
C LEU A 67 -2.21 -11.91 10.99
N LEU A 68 -2.89 -12.35 12.04
CA LEU A 68 -2.39 -12.25 13.41
C LEU A 68 -1.05 -12.98 13.57
N LYS A 69 -0.91 -14.18 12.99
CA LYS A 69 0.35 -14.93 13.01
C LYS A 69 1.47 -14.24 12.25
N ALA A 70 1.17 -13.70 11.06
CA ALA A 70 2.15 -12.98 10.25
C ALA A 70 2.64 -11.71 10.97
N VAL A 71 1.72 -10.90 11.53
CA VAL A 71 2.07 -9.68 12.27
C VAL A 71 2.84 -9.99 13.55
N ALA A 72 2.47 -11.06 14.27
CA ALA A 72 3.17 -11.47 15.49
C ALA A 72 4.61 -11.92 15.24
N ALA A 73 4.96 -12.29 14.00
CA ALA A 73 6.34 -12.63 13.63
C ALA A 73 7.23 -11.40 13.42
N VAL A 74 6.65 -10.20 13.24
CA VAL A 74 7.43 -8.98 13.00
C VAL A 74 7.95 -8.41 14.32
N ASP A 75 9.26 -8.19 14.39
CA ASP A 75 9.93 -7.57 15.54
C ASP A 75 9.83 -6.04 15.49
N PHE A 76 8.83 -5.51 16.18
CA PHE A 76 8.64 -4.06 16.34
C PHE A 76 9.46 -3.43 17.47
N SER A 77 10.30 -4.18 18.20
CA SER A 77 11.04 -3.65 19.36
C SER A 77 12.02 -2.54 18.97
N LYS A 78 12.65 -2.68 17.79
CA LYS A 78 13.54 -1.69 17.20
C LYS A 78 13.29 -1.59 15.69
N PRO A 79 12.36 -0.73 15.26
CA PRO A 79 12.06 -0.52 13.85
C PRO A 79 13.31 -0.15 13.05
N PHE A 80 13.39 -0.63 11.81
CA PHE A 80 14.51 -0.43 10.88
C PHE A 80 15.87 -0.99 11.35
N SER A 81 15.89 -1.84 12.39
CA SER A 81 17.08 -2.63 12.73
C SER A 81 17.26 -3.82 11.78
N PRO A 82 18.46 -4.44 11.73
CA PRO A 82 18.64 -5.70 10.99
C PRO A 82 17.66 -6.80 11.44
N ALA A 83 17.38 -6.90 12.73
CA ALA A 83 16.41 -7.85 13.27
C ALA A 83 14.98 -7.58 12.77
N PHE A 84 14.57 -6.31 12.73
CA PHE A 84 13.29 -5.92 12.13
C PHE A 84 13.20 -6.36 10.66
N PHE A 85 14.20 -6.06 9.84
CA PHE A 85 14.15 -6.45 8.42
C PHE A 85 14.15 -7.97 8.21
N GLU A 86 14.91 -8.73 9.02
CA GLU A 86 14.84 -10.19 8.95
C GLU A 86 13.45 -10.69 9.34
N SER A 87 12.86 -10.16 10.42
CA SER A 87 11.50 -10.53 10.85
C SER A 87 10.41 -10.18 9.83
N VAL A 88 10.56 -9.05 9.09
CA VAL A 88 9.66 -8.68 7.99
C VAL A 88 9.73 -9.73 6.88
N LYS A 89 10.93 -10.14 6.51
CA LYS A 89 11.14 -11.16 5.48
C LYS A 89 10.60 -12.53 5.92
N GLU A 90 10.77 -12.90 7.18
CA GLU A 90 10.20 -14.13 7.73
C GLU A 90 8.67 -14.10 7.71
N ALA A 91 8.06 -12.98 8.11
CA ALA A 91 6.61 -12.78 8.08
C ALA A 91 6.05 -12.84 6.65
N ASP A 92 6.74 -12.21 5.69
CA ASP A 92 6.39 -12.19 4.27
C ASP A 92 6.41 -13.61 3.67
N GLN A 93 7.49 -14.35 3.89
CA GLN A 93 7.59 -15.75 3.47
C GLN A 93 6.51 -16.63 4.11
N TRP A 94 6.20 -16.37 5.39
CA TRP A 94 5.18 -17.11 6.09
C TRP A 94 3.79 -16.84 5.50
N ILE A 95 3.40 -15.59 5.26
CA ILE A 95 2.06 -15.27 4.74
C ILE A 95 1.89 -15.74 3.29
N LEU A 96 2.92 -15.57 2.46
CA LEU A 96 2.91 -16.08 1.08
C LEU A 96 2.71 -17.59 1.05
N LYS A 97 3.40 -18.32 1.91
CA LYS A 97 3.28 -19.79 1.97
C LYS A 97 1.95 -20.25 2.57
N ASN A 98 1.57 -19.72 3.73
CA ASN A 98 0.51 -20.30 4.55
C ASN A 98 -0.88 -19.75 4.20
N TYR A 99 -0.95 -18.50 3.73
CA TYR A 99 -2.21 -17.86 3.37
C TYR A 99 -2.41 -17.82 1.85
N TYR A 100 -1.45 -17.31 1.08
CA TYR A 100 -1.61 -17.24 -0.39
C TYR A 100 -1.41 -18.59 -1.10
N GLY A 101 -0.43 -19.39 -0.67
CA GLY A 101 -0.07 -20.64 -1.33
C GLY A 101 -1.12 -21.76 -1.26
N ASN A 102 -2.08 -21.67 -0.34
CA ASN A 102 -3.11 -22.71 -0.12
C ASN A 102 -4.53 -22.22 -0.41
N ARG A 103 -4.71 -21.11 -1.14
CA ARG A 103 -6.05 -20.60 -1.45
C ARG A 103 -6.76 -21.49 -2.46
N ARG A 104 -8.05 -21.68 -2.23
CA ARG A 104 -8.93 -22.36 -3.19
C ARG A 104 -9.15 -21.46 -4.39
N GLU A 105 -9.25 -22.07 -5.57
CA GLU A 105 -9.69 -21.35 -6.75
C GLU A 105 -11.13 -20.85 -6.55
N ASN A 106 -11.35 -19.57 -6.87
CA ASN A 106 -12.69 -18.99 -6.85
C ASN A 106 -13.34 -19.26 -8.23
N PRO A 107 -14.55 -19.84 -8.28
CA PRO A 107 -15.24 -20.09 -9.55
C PRO A 107 -15.66 -18.80 -10.27
N VAL A 108 -15.65 -17.65 -9.58
CA VAL A 108 -15.96 -16.34 -10.14
C VAL A 108 -14.70 -15.67 -10.68
N THR A 109 -14.75 -15.28 -11.95
CA THR A 109 -13.72 -14.43 -12.56
C THR A 109 -14.15 -12.97 -12.49
N VAL A 110 -13.31 -12.12 -11.90
CA VAL A 110 -13.51 -10.66 -11.86
C VAL A 110 -12.53 -10.00 -12.82
N HIS A 111 -13.04 -9.16 -13.72
CA HIS A 111 -12.22 -8.38 -14.65
C HIS A 111 -12.10 -6.94 -14.16
N SER A 112 -10.87 -6.45 -14.03
CA SER A 112 -10.58 -5.07 -13.61
C SER A 112 -9.74 -4.35 -14.66
N ILE A 113 -10.10 -3.11 -14.98
CA ILE A 113 -9.39 -2.26 -15.94
C ILE A 113 -9.09 -0.92 -15.27
N GLY A 114 -7.85 -0.45 -15.40
CA GLY A 114 -7.49 0.92 -15.01
C GLY A 114 -8.10 1.92 -15.97
N HIS A 115 -8.92 2.84 -15.45
CA HIS A 115 -9.51 3.94 -16.22
C HIS A 115 -9.31 5.25 -15.48
N THR A 116 -9.04 6.32 -16.22
CA THR A 116 -8.99 7.68 -15.68
C THR A 116 -9.88 8.56 -16.55
N HIS A 117 -10.96 9.04 -15.96
CA HIS A 117 -11.87 9.99 -16.59
C HIS A 117 -11.40 11.42 -16.28
N ILE A 118 -11.11 12.22 -17.31
CA ILE A 118 -10.74 13.64 -17.18
C ILE A 118 -11.66 14.45 -18.10
N ASP A 119 -12.50 15.28 -17.49
CA ASP A 119 -13.30 16.24 -18.23
C ASP A 119 -12.43 17.35 -18.82
N VAL A 120 -12.62 17.64 -20.10
CA VAL A 120 -11.77 18.61 -20.82
C VAL A 120 -12.09 20.06 -20.41
N ALA A 121 -13.36 20.38 -20.16
CA ALA A 121 -13.79 21.71 -19.72
C ALA A 121 -15.00 21.61 -18.77
N TRP A 122 -14.73 21.57 -17.47
CA TRP A 122 -15.77 21.55 -16.45
C TRP A 122 -15.62 22.72 -15.48
N LYS A 123 -14.83 22.57 -14.42
CA LYS A 123 -14.56 23.62 -13.42
C LYS A 123 -13.17 24.23 -13.54
N TRP A 124 -12.48 23.97 -14.65
CA TRP A 124 -11.16 24.52 -14.97
C TRP A 124 -11.11 24.99 -16.42
N PRO A 125 -10.27 25.99 -16.73
CA PRO A 125 -10.04 26.40 -18.11
C PRO A 125 -9.32 25.30 -18.90
N LEU A 126 -9.53 25.24 -20.23
CA LEU A 126 -8.92 24.26 -21.14
C LEU A 126 -7.40 24.09 -20.96
N LYS A 127 -6.68 25.16 -20.62
CA LYS A 127 -5.21 25.12 -20.39
C LYS A 127 -4.77 24.19 -19.26
N GLN A 128 -5.67 23.82 -18.34
CA GLN A 128 -5.38 22.92 -17.23
C GLN A 128 -5.70 21.45 -17.53
N ALA A 129 -6.37 21.16 -18.65
CA ALA A 129 -6.64 19.79 -19.13
C ALA A 129 -5.84 19.46 -20.40
N LYS A 130 -4.72 20.17 -20.60
CA LYS A 130 -3.79 20.00 -21.72
C LYS A 130 -2.50 19.35 -21.27
#